data_AF-A0A841D5W9-F1
#
_entry.id   AF-A0A841D5W9-F1
#
_cell.length_a   1.000
_cell.length_b   1.000
_cell.length_c   1.000
_cell.angle_alpha   90.00
_cell.angle_beta   90.00
_cell.angle_gamma   90.00
#
_symmetry.space_group_name_H-M   'P 1'
#
loop_
_entity.id
_entity.type
_entity.pdbx_description
1 polymer ?
#
loop_
_entity_poly.entity_id
_entity_poly.type
_entity_poly.pdbx_seq_one_letter_code
_entity_poly.pdbx_strand_id
1 'polypeptide(L)'
;MGTVSPEVRRAVTSRVDDDDTLRIEWPEPDDGIVVLRHAETGQEHHGADLTGLAVGTWTVWKHGEPLVTDDPGFSLDGLLAYAGRPRSREARAMRTAEGTLAVLVREVEPYVEVTRVRPQDGVVEVEGLIAYGEPLDGEHPAGLVAAARKGPETAGAGTVAGRRFTGTVAIEPLAGEQSRRRVFWDLFAEIRGVRLPLAARLDDVTDKKTRVRFPAQYVGQVRVRPYFTDSESLAVACTIEEENA
;
A
#
# COMPACT_ATOMS: atom_id res chain seq x y z
N MET A 1 52.40 -8.84 -4.18
CA MET A 1 51.69 -7.95 -3.24
C MET A 1 50.32 -7.69 -3.86
N GLY A 2 49.35 -8.55 -3.56
CA GLY A 2 48.00 -8.44 -4.12
C GLY A 2 47.28 -7.29 -3.43
N THR A 3 46.88 -6.29 -4.21
CA THR A 3 45.93 -5.26 -3.79
C THR A 3 44.62 -5.96 -3.46
N VAL A 4 44.36 -6.14 -2.17
CA VAL A 4 43.01 -6.47 -1.67
C VAL A 4 42.17 -5.25 -2.03
N SER A 5 41.21 -5.41 -2.94
CA SER A 5 40.19 -4.37 -3.15
C SER A 5 39.60 -4.02 -1.79
N PRO A 6 39.39 -2.73 -1.47
CA PRO A 6 38.72 -2.36 -0.24
C PRO A 6 37.38 -3.12 -0.22
N GLU A 7 37.15 -3.91 0.83
CA GLU A 7 35.86 -4.56 1.03
C GLU A 7 34.81 -3.46 1.00
N VAL A 8 33.95 -3.50 -0.03
CA VAL A 8 32.79 -2.63 -0.12
C VAL A 8 32.00 -2.87 1.16
N ARG A 9 31.96 -1.88 2.04
CA ARG A 9 31.21 -1.98 3.29
C ARG A 9 29.74 -1.99 2.94
N ARG A 10 29.07 -3.12 3.19
CA ARG A 10 27.66 -3.30 2.87
C ARG A 10 26.84 -3.12 4.13
N ALA A 11 25.77 -2.34 4.03
CA ALA A 11 24.79 -2.28 5.11
C ALA A 11 24.09 -3.64 5.28
N VAL A 12 23.79 -3.99 6.52
CA VAL A 12 23.12 -5.25 6.90
C VAL A 12 21.63 -5.14 6.66
N THR A 13 21.00 -4.02 7.04
CA THR A 13 19.61 -3.69 6.73
C THR A 13 19.44 -2.18 6.57
N SER A 14 18.41 -1.76 5.84
CA SER A 14 17.96 -0.36 5.91
C SER A 14 16.44 -0.23 5.84
N ARG A 15 15.89 0.70 6.61
CA ARG A 15 14.46 1.04 6.61
C ARG A 15 14.23 2.49 7.01
N VAL A 16 13.07 3.03 6.68
CA VAL A 16 12.58 4.27 7.26
C VAL A 16 11.75 3.92 8.49
N ASP A 17 12.07 4.50 9.64
CA ASP A 17 11.25 4.35 10.86
C ASP A 17 10.09 5.35 10.91
N ASP A 18 9.22 5.20 11.88
CA ASP A 18 8.02 6.04 12.03
C ASP A 18 8.31 7.46 12.53
N ASP A 19 9.56 7.88 12.65
CA ASP A 19 9.99 9.25 12.94
C ASP A 19 10.67 9.91 11.72
N ASP A 20 10.43 9.38 10.51
CA ASP A 20 11.08 9.83 9.27
C ASP A 20 12.61 9.73 9.32
N THR A 21 13.16 8.76 10.06
CA THR A 21 14.61 8.54 10.08
C THR A 21 14.98 7.32 9.23
N LEU A 22 15.92 7.50 8.31
CA LEU A 22 16.58 6.40 7.60
C LEU A 22 17.51 5.65 8.57
N ARG A 23 17.07 4.47 9.00
CA ARG A 23 17.88 3.53 9.78
C ARG A 23 18.68 2.66 8.85
N ILE A 24 19.99 2.63 9.06
CA ILE A 24 20.91 1.74 8.37
C ILE A 24 21.70 1.00 9.43
N GLU A 25 21.62 -0.32 9.42
CA GLU A 25 22.39 -1.18 10.31
C GLU A 25 23.71 -1.55 9.64
N TRP A 26 24.80 -1.35 10.36
CA TRP A 26 26.15 -1.62 9.89
C TRP A 26 26.72 -2.84 10.62
N PRO A 27 27.53 -3.69 9.95
CA PRO A 27 28.17 -4.82 10.60
C PRO A 27 29.24 -4.38 11.62
N GLU A 28 29.83 -3.20 11.40
CA GLU A 28 30.79 -2.54 12.28
C GLU A 28 30.38 -1.06 12.46
N PRO A 29 30.74 -0.39 13.57
CA PRO A 29 30.48 1.04 13.74
C PRO A 29 31.02 1.85 12.57
N ASP A 30 30.19 2.72 12.01
CA ASP A 30 30.55 3.56 10.88
C ASP A 30 30.27 5.04 11.21
N ASP A 31 31.27 5.90 10.99
CA ASP A 31 31.30 7.32 11.32
C ASP A 31 30.95 8.25 10.15
N GLY A 32 30.75 7.69 8.95
CA GLY A 32 30.44 8.46 7.74
C GLY A 32 29.01 9.01 7.74
N ILE A 33 28.87 10.32 7.47
CA ILE A 33 27.57 10.95 7.21
C ILE A 33 27.00 10.40 5.90
N VAL A 34 25.74 9.97 5.93
CA VAL A 34 24.99 9.65 4.72
C VAL A 34 24.52 10.92 4.01
N VAL A 35 24.56 10.91 2.69
CA VAL A 35 24.07 12.00 1.84
C VAL A 35 22.98 11.46 0.94
N LEU A 36 21.78 12.02 1.03
CA LEU A 36 20.71 11.74 0.08
C LEU A 36 20.83 12.72 -1.09
N ARG A 37 20.90 12.20 -2.31
CA ARG A 37 20.92 13.01 -3.54
C ARG A 37 19.68 12.74 -4.37
N HIS A 38 18.89 13.77 -4.64
CA HIS A 38 17.70 13.67 -5.47
C HIS A 38 18.09 13.29 -6.91
N ALA A 39 17.51 12.22 -7.43
CA ALA A 39 17.90 11.63 -8.71
C ALA A 39 17.71 12.59 -9.90
N GLU A 40 16.64 13.39 -9.90
CA GLU A 40 16.34 14.30 -11.01
C GLU A 40 17.01 15.68 -10.87
N THR A 41 16.94 16.31 -9.71
CA THR A 41 17.41 17.68 -9.50
C THR A 41 18.87 17.78 -9.05
N GLY A 42 19.45 16.68 -8.56
CA GLY A 42 20.78 16.68 -7.95
C GLY A 42 20.86 17.35 -6.57
N GLN A 43 19.72 17.79 -6.01
CA GLN A 43 19.67 18.38 -4.66
C GLN A 43 20.23 17.39 -3.64
N GLU A 44 21.06 17.89 -2.71
CA GLU A 44 21.63 17.09 -1.64
C GLU A 44 20.97 17.40 -0.30
N HIS A 45 20.85 16.36 0.53
CA HIS A 45 20.43 16.42 1.92
C HIS A 45 21.41 15.59 2.76
N HIS A 46 21.90 16.14 3.86
CA HIS A 46 22.91 15.51 4.71
C HIS A 46 22.29 14.96 5.99
N GLY A 47 22.59 13.69 6.28
CA GLY A 47 22.06 13.01 7.46
C GLY A 47 20.91 12.06 7.12
N ALA A 48 20.37 11.44 8.17
CA ALA A 48 19.36 10.39 8.06
C ALA A 48 17.92 10.89 8.33
N ASP A 49 17.74 12.15 8.75
CA ASP A 49 16.42 12.75 8.92
C ASP A 49 15.81 13.06 7.56
N LEU A 50 14.69 12.43 7.23
CA LEU A 50 14.02 12.57 5.93
C LEU A 50 12.99 13.70 5.94
N THR A 51 12.92 14.46 7.03
CA THR A 51 11.96 15.54 7.17
C THR A 51 12.20 16.64 6.14
N GLY A 52 11.15 16.94 5.37
CA GLY A 52 11.17 18.03 4.39
C GLY A 52 11.85 17.68 3.07
N LEU A 53 12.23 16.41 2.86
CA LEU A 53 12.63 15.96 1.53
C LEU A 53 11.49 16.20 0.53
N ALA A 54 11.86 16.73 -0.64
CA ALA A 54 10.93 16.88 -1.76
C ALA A 54 10.51 15.50 -2.31
N VAL A 55 9.33 15.46 -2.93
CA VAL A 55 8.83 14.29 -3.66
C VAL A 55 9.83 13.90 -4.74
N GLY A 56 10.10 12.60 -4.84
CA GLY A 56 11.04 12.05 -5.81
C GLY A 56 11.83 10.88 -5.26
N THR A 57 12.79 10.41 -6.04
CA THR A 57 13.72 9.35 -5.62
C THR A 57 15.03 9.97 -5.18
N TRP A 58 15.49 9.59 -3.98
CA TRP A 58 16.73 10.06 -3.38
C TRP A 58 17.71 8.90 -3.28
N THR A 59 18.79 8.93 -4.03
CA THR A 59 19.86 7.92 -3.89
C THR A 59 20.62 8.19 -2.60
N VAL A 60 20.90 7.16 -1.81
CA VAL A 60 21.69 7.28 -0.59
C VAL A 60 23.15 7.06 -0.92
N TRP A 61 24.00 8.02 -0.54
CA TRP A 61 25.43 8.02 -0.75
C TRP A 61 26.15 7.97 0.59
N LYS A 62 27.33 7.36 0.59
CA LYS A 62 28.24 7.33 1.73
C LYS A 62 29.67 7.31 1.22
N HIS A 63 30.57 8.04 1.87
CA HIS A 63 31.97 8.18 1.44
C HIS A 63 32.17 8.55 -0.04
N GLY A 64 31.22 9.28 -0.64
CA GLY A 64 31.31 9.72 -2.03
C GLY A 64 30.83 8.70 -3.08
N GLU A 65 30.26 7.57 -2.67
CA GLU A 65 29.70 6.55 -3.56
C GLU A 65 28.25 6.19 -3.19
N PRO A 66 27.42 5.72 -4.14
CA PRO A 66 26.09 5.19 -3.83
C PRO A 66 26.19 3.98 -2.89
N LEU A 67 25.36 3.97 -1.86
CA LEU A 67 25.38 2.93 -0.85
C LEU A 67 24.77 1.64 -1.40
N VAL A 68 25.55 0.56 -1.40
CA VAL A 68 25.10 -0.80 -1.75
C VAL A 68 24.72 -1.56 -0.47
N THR A 69 23.69 -2.38 -0.54
CA THR A 69 23.20 -3.18 0.61
C THR A 69 22.91 -4.60 0.17
N ASP A 70 22.97 -5.56 1.10
CA ASP A 70 22.64 -6.96 0.82
C ASP A 70 21.24 -7.38 1.34
N ASP A 71 20.52 -6.51 2.06
CA ASP A 71 19.16 -6.83 2.49
C ASP A 71 18.13 -6.69 1.37
N PRO A 72 17.01 -7.45 1.46
CA PRO A 72 15.95 -7.40 0.46
C PRO A 72 15.19 -6.06 0.44
N GLY A 73 15.45 -5.12 1.36
CA GLY A 73 14.85 -3.80 1.38
C GLY A 73 13.37 -3.75 1.76
N PHE A 74 12.81 -4.85 2.26
CA PHE A 74 11.41 -4.97 2.64
C PHE A 74 11.24 -5.27 4.13
N SER A 75 10.39 -4.49 4.80
CA SER A 75 9.99 -4.68 6.20
C SER A 75 8.50 -4.32 6.33
N LEU A 76 7.63 -5.34 6.29
CA LEU A 76 6.18 -5.12 6.37
C LEU A 76 5.78 -4.44 7.68
N ASP A 77 6.37 -4.85 8.80
CA ASP A 77 6.18 -4.26 10.11
C ASP A 77 6.62 -2.79 10.16
N GLY A 78 7.75 -2.46 9.55
CA GLY A 78 8.24 -1.09 9.41
C GLY A 78 7.32 -0.23 8.55
N LEU A 79 6.86 -0.76 7.41
CA LEU A 79 5.90 -0.07 6.54
C LEU A 79 4.55 0.17 7.24
N LEU A 80 4.05 -0.80 8.00
CA LEU A 80 2.84 -0.66 8.80
C LEU A 80 3.00 0.33 9.95
N ALA A 81 4.16 0.33 10.62
CA ALA A 81 4.45 1.30 11.68
C ALA A 81 4.52 2.73 11.12
N TYR A 82 5.24 2.91 10.01
CA TYR A 82 5.36 4.20 9.32
C TYR A 82 3.99 4.72 8.87
N ALA A 83 3.23 3.88 8.17
CA ALA A 83 1.89 4.18 7.68
C ALA A 83 0.85 4.26 8.80
N GLY A 84 1.17 3.83 10.01
CA GLY A 84 0.28 3.99 11.14
C GLY A 84 0.02 5.47 11.43
N ARG A 85 0.99 6.37 11.26
CA ARG A 85 0.85 7.75 11.76
C ARG A 85 0.14 8.67 10.75
N PRO A 86 -0.58 9.70 11.22
CA PRO A 86 -1.17 10.73 10.35
C PRO A 86 -0.10 11.44 9.54
N ARG A 87 -0.20 11.38 8.20
CA ARG A 87 0.83 11.92 7.29
C ARG A 87 0.20 12.31 5.96
N SER A 88 0.80 13.30 5.28
CA SER A 88 0.52 13.65 3.89
C SER A 88 1.63 13.22 2.92
N ARG A 89 2.69 12.57 3.44
CA ARG A 89 3.80 12.03 2.66
C ARG A 89 4.17 10.63 3.11
N GLU A 90 4.74 9.86 2.19
CA GLU A 90 5.43 8.61 2.47
C GLU A 90 6.90 8.73 2.08
N ALA A 91 7.78 8.33 2.98
CA ALA A 91 9.18 8.04 2.69
C ALA A 91 9.42 6.53 2.84
N ARG A 92 9.94 5.90 1.79
CA ARG A 92 10.16 4.45 1.73
C ARG A 92 11.59 4.15 1.28
N ALA A 93 12.33 3.41 2.10
CA ALA A 93 13.59 2.81 1.66
C ALA A 93 13.30 1.72 0.62
N MET A 94 14.01 1.75 -0.50
CA MET A 94 13.84 0.83 -1.62
C MET A 94 15.19 0.56 -2.28
N ARG A 95 15.28 -0.50 -3.09
CA ARG A 95 16.47 -0.81 -3.88
C ARG A 95 16.27 -0.53 -5.35
N THR A 96 17.29 0.08 -5.95
CA THR A 96 17.33 0.25 -7.41
C THR A 96 17.67 -1.08 -8.09
N ALA A 97 17.50 -1.15 -9.41
CA ALA A 97 17.88 -2.33 -10.19
C ALA A 97 19.38 -2.66 -10.08
N GLU A 98 20.20 -1.66 -9.76
CA GLU A 98 21.64 -1.76 -9.54
C GLU A 98 22.01 -2.20 -8.12
N GLY A 99 21.04 -2.45 -7.23
CA GLY A 99 21.26 -2.89 -5.86
C GLY A 99 21.70 -1.78 -4.90
N THR A 100 21.52 -0.51 -5.30
CA THR A 100 21.83 0.64 -4.43
C THR A 100 20.60 1.04 -3.60
N LEU A 101 20.85 1.59 -2.41
CA LEU A 101 19.82 2.12 -1.54
C LEU A 101 19.30 3.46 -2.06
N ALA A 102 17.99 3.56 -2.18
CA ALA A 102 17.29 4.81 -2.42
C ALA A 102 16.14 4.99 -1.43
N VAL A 103 15.70 6.24 -1.28
CA VAL A 103 14.48 6.61 -0.58
C VAL A 103 13.50 7.19 -1.60
N LEU A 104 12.35 6.55 -1.75
CA LEU A 104 11.22 7.11 -2.49
C LEU A 104 10.41 8.00 -1.56
N VAL A 105 10.22 9.26 -1.95
CA VAL A 105 9.32 10.20 -1.27
C VAL A 105 8.14 10.50 -2.18
N ARG A 106 6.92 10.35 -1.69
CA ARG A 106 5.69 10.67 -2.43
C ARG A 106 4.62 11.30 -1.54
N GLU A 107 3.71 12.04 -2.14
CA GLU A 107 2.48 12.46 -1.48
C GLU A 107 1.57 11.25 -1.26
N VAL A 108 0.85 11.26 -0.14
CA VAL A 108 -0.15 10.24 0.19
C VAL A 108 -1.37 10.88 0.82
N GLU A 109 -2.53 10.29 0.53
CA GLU A 109 -3.77 10.55 1.24
C GLU A 109 -4.11 9.33 2.10
N PRO A 110 -4.85 9.52 3.21
CA PRO A 110 -5.34 8.42 4.01
C PRO A 110 -6.17 7.43 3.19
N TYR A 111 -5.97 6.14 3.46
CA TYR A 111 -6.72 5.05 2.83
C TYR A 111 -6.79 3.87 3.81
N VAL A 112 -7.57 2.84 3.47
CA VAL A 112 -7.58 1.59 4.24
C VAL A 112 -6.70 0.57 3.53
N GLU A 113 -5.57 0.22 4.15
CA GLU A 113 -4.71 -0.90 3.75
C GLU A 113 -5.45 -2.21 4.00
N VAL A 114 -5.88 -2.85 2.92
CA VAL A 114 -6.64 -4.10 2.92
C VAL A 114 -5.71 -5.24 3.33
N THR A 115 -6.03 -5.89 4.44
CA THR A 115 -5.26 -7.02 4.98
C THR A 115 -5.96 -8.35 4.73
N ARG A 116 -7.27 -8.33 4.48
CA ARG A 116 -8.05 -9.53 4.18
C ARG A 116 -9.28 -9.20 3.34
N VAL A 117 -9.61 -10.07 2.40
CA VAL A 117 -10.87 -10.08 1.65
C VAL A 117 -11.45 -11.49 1.70
N ARG A 118 -12.72 -11.63 2.09
CA ARG A 118 -13.45 -12.91 2.09
C ARG A 118 -14.72 -12.80 1.26
N PRO A 119 -14.73 -13.30 0.02
CA PRO A 119 -15.96 -13.45 -0.76
C PRO A 119 -16.61 -14.80 -0.42
N GLN A 120 -17.63 -14.78 0.43
CA GLN A 120 -18.38 -15.98 0.82
C GLN A 120 -19.81 -15.62 1.24
N ASP A 121 -20.70 -16.62 1.24
CA ASP A 121 -22.04 -16.53 1.82
C ASP A 121 -22.89 -15.33 1.34
N GLY A 122 -22.72 -14.93 0.07
CA GLY A 122 -23.49 -13.83 -0.53
C GLY A 122 -22.98 -12.44 -0.13
N VAL A 123 -21.80 -12.36 0.48
CA VAL A 123 -21.18 -11.09 0.89
C VAL A 123 -19.71 -11.02 0.48
N VAL A 124 -19.17 -9.80 0.45
CA VAL A 124 -17.74 -9.54 0.42
C VAL A 124 -17.39 -8.87 1.74
N GLU A 125 -16.64 -9.58 2.59
CA GLU A 125 -16.07 -9.04 3.82
C GLU A 125 -14.65 -8.51 3.55
N VAL A 126 -14.32 -7.39 4.17
CA VAL A 126 -13.01 -6.74 4.07
C VAL A 126 -12.52 -6.38 5.46
N GLU A 127 -11.26 -6.73 5.77
CA GLU A 127 -10.54 -6.25 6.95
C GLU A 127 -9.35 -5.40 6.51
N GLY A 128 -9.05 -4.33 7.23
CA GLY A 128 -7.92 -3.45 6.91
C GLY A 128 -7.51 -2.53 8.05
N LEU A 129 -6.50 -1.70 7.76
CA LEU A 129 -5.96 -0.69 8.67
C LEU A 129 -6.01 0.68 8.00
N ILE A 130 -6.47 1.71 8.69
CA ILE A 130 -6.35 3.10 8.23
C ILE A 130 -4.86 3.45 8.21
N ALA A 131 -4.34 3.65 7.01
CA ALA A 131 -2.99 4.11 6.73
C ALA A 131 -3.01 5.64 6.57
N TYR A 132 -1.99 6.29 7.10
CA TYR A 132 -1.73 7.73 7.06
C TYR A 132 -2.81 8.63 7.68
N GLY A 133 -3.81 8.05 8.35
CA GLY A 133 -4.92 8.76 8.98
C GLY A 133 -4.88 8.75 10.50
N GLU A 134 -5.69 9.62 11.10
CA GLU A 134 -5.89 9.68 12.54
C GLU A 134 -6.55 8.40 13.08
N PRO A 135 -6.03 7.78 14.15
CA PRO A 135 -6.73 6.71 14.84
C PRO A 135 -8.01 7.26 15.49
N LEU A 136 -9.04 6.42 15.58
CA LEU A 136 -10.31 6.78 16.21
C LEU A 136 -10.40 6.17 17.61
N ASP A 137 -10.77 7.00 18.59
CA ASP A 137 -10.94 6.57 19.97
C ASP A 137 -12.20 5.72 20.16
N GLY A 138 -12.05 4.46 20.58
CA GLY A 138 -13.17 3.53 20.72
C GLY A 138 -13.66 2.97 19.39
N GLU A 139 -14.82 2.31 19.42
CA GLU A 139 -15.44 1.71 18.23
C GLU A 139 -16.49 2.65 17.63
N HIS A 140 -16.43 2.85 16.31
CA HIS A 140 -17.36 3.69 15.55
C HIS A 140 -18.01 2.90 14.42
N PRO A 141 -19.28 3.20 14.08
CA PRO A 141 -19.88 2.68 12.87
C PRO A 141 -19.15 3.21 11.63
N ALA A 142 -19.05 2.35 10.62
CA ALA A 142 -18.50 2.67 9.30
C ALA A 142 -19.37 2.00 8.22
N GLY A 143 -19.17 2.40 6.96
CA GLY A 143 -19.77 1.75 5.80
C GLY A 143 -18.71 1.08 4.93
N LEU A 144 -19.02 -0.08 4.36
CA LEU A 144 -18.34 -0.58 3.17
C LEU A 144 -19.17 -0.20 1.95
N VAL A 145 -18.73 0.80 1.21
CA VAL A 145 -19.46 1.34 0.05
C VAL A 145 -18.92 0.73 -1.23
N ALA A 146 -19.83 0.27 -2.08
CA ALA A 146 -19.57 -0.15 -3.45
C ALA A 146 -20.20 0.86 -4.41
N ALA A 147 -19.38 1.54 -5.21
CA ALA A 147 -19.84 2.52 -6.19
C ALA A 147 -19.60 2.01 -7.61
N ALA A 148 -20.65 1.87 -8.41
CA ALA A 148 -20.52 1.48 -9.80
C ALA A 148 -19.86 2.62 -10.59
N ARG A 149 -18.82 2.32 -11.38
CA ARG A 149 -18.10 3.34 -12.20
C ARG A 149 -18.99 4.15 -13.13
N LYS A 150 -20.16 3.60 -13.48
CA LYS A 150 -21.21 4.22 -14.28
C LYS A 150 -22.57 3.73 -13.77
N GLY A 151 -23.01 4.23 -12.62
CA GLY A 151 -24.30 3.81 -12.08
C GLY A 151 -24.47 4.14 -10.60
N PRO A 152 -25.25 3.32 -9.88
CA PRO A 152 -25.62 3.58 -8.50
C PRO A 152 -24.48 3.25 -7.52
N GLU A 153 -24.72 3.58 -6.26
CA GLU A 153 -23.93 3.12 -5.12
C GLU A 153 -24.79 2.25 -4.21
N THR A 154 -24.15 1.32 -3.52
CA THR A 154 -24.75 0.62 -2.39
C THR A 154 -23.75 0.55 -1.25
N ALA A 155 -24.24 0.38 -0.03
CA ALA A 155 -23.42 0.31 1.16
C ALA A 155 -23.85 -0.88 2.02
N GLY A 156 -22.87 -1.53 2.63
CA GLY A 156 -23.11 -2.45 3.73
C GLY A 156 -22.47 -1.96 5.03
N ALA A 157 -22.65 -2.75 6.09
CA ALA A 157 -22.21 -2.39 7.42
C ALA A 157 -20.70 -2.51 7.60
N GLY A 158 -20.15 -1.71 8.50
CA GLY A 158 -18.78 -1.83 8.96
C GLY A 158 -18.57 -1.16 10.31
N THR A 159 -17.39 -1.37 10.86
CA THR A 159 -16.94 -0.74 12.09
C THR A 159 -15.47 -0.35 11.96
N VAL A 160 -15.07 0.62 12.78
CA VAL A 160 -13.67 0.97 12.97
C VAL A 160 -13.36 1.09 14.45
N ALA A 161 -12.27 0.46 14.87
CA ALA A 161 -11.74 0.55 16.24
C ALA A 161 -10.26 0.88 16.19
N GLY A 162 -9.87 2.05 16.71
CA GLY A 162 -8.53 2.59 16.50
C GLY A 162 -8.28 2.84 15.02
N ARG A 163 -7.45 1.99 14.41
CA ARG A 163 -7.19 1.99 12.95
C ARG A 163 -7.79 0.80 12.23
N ARG A 164 -8.26 -0.21 12.96
CA ARG A 164 -8.78 -1.44 12.36
C ARG A 164 -10.15 -1.16 11.78
N PHE A 165 -10.28 -1.36 10.47
CA PHE A 165 -11.55 -1.34 9.75
C PHE A 165 -12.01 -2.77 9.48
N THR A 166 -13.29 -3.01 9.66
CA THR A 166 -13.97 -4.22 9.18
C THR A 166 -15.27 -3.82 8.49
N GLY A 167 -15.52 -4.33 7.30
CA GLY A 167 -16.71 -3.97 6.52
C GLY A 167 -17.22 -5.15 5.70
N THR A 168 -18.52 -5.15 5.42
CA THR A 168 -19.20 -6.18 4.65
C THR A 168 -20.18 -5.54 3.68
N VAL A 169 -20.24 -6.03 2.43
CA VAL A 169 -21.23 -5.61 1.43
C VAL A 169 -21.87 -6.84 0.80
N ALA A 170 -23.20 -6.85 0.69
CA ALA A 170 -23.94 -7.93 0.04
C ALA A 170 -23.72 -7.91 -1.47
N ILE A 171 -23.62 -9.08 -2.11
CA ILE A 171 -23.38 -9.17 -3.57
C ILE A 171 -24.67 -9.05 -4.40
N GLU A 172 -25.83 -9.31 -3.80
CA GLU A 172 -27.12 -9.30 -4.50
C GLU A 172 -27.46 -7.91 -5.08
N PRO A 173 -27.32 -6.78 -4.35
CA PRO A 173 -27.50 -5.45 -4.93
C PRO A 173 -26.51 -5.16 -6.08
N LEU A 174 -25.26 -5.63 -5.98
CA LEU A 174 -24.24 -5.39 -7.02
C LEU A 174 -24.60 -6.10 -8.32
N ALA A 175 -25.13 -7.32 -8.20
CA ALA A 175 -25.58 -8.13 -9.33
C ALA A 175 -26.93 -7.66 -9.87
N GLY A 176 -27.84 -7.17 -9.02
CA GLY A 176 -29.15 -6.65 -9.41
C GLY A 176 -29.06 -5.42 -10.31
N GLU A 177 -28.02 -4.61 -10.14
CA GLU A 177 -27.72 -3.42 -10.95
C GLU A 177 -26.93 -3.75 -12.24
N GLN A 178 -26.90 -5.03 -12.63
CA GLN A 178 -26.24 -5.48 -13.85
C GLN A 178 -26.98 -4.97 -15.09
N SER A 179 -26.47 -3.88 -15.65
CA SER A 179 -27.01 -3.24 -16.87
C SER A 179 -26.25 -3.60 -18.14
N ARG A 180 -25.08 -4.23 -18.03
CA ARG A 180 -24.18 -4.57 -19.14
C ARG A 180 -23.56 -5.94 -18.90
N ARG A 181 -22.88 -6.48 -19.92
CA ARG A 181 -22.12 -7.74 -19.78
C ARG A 181 -21.10 -7.69 -18.64
N ARG A 182 -20.50 -6.53 -18.40
CA ARG A 182 -19.56 -6.28 -17.29
C ARG A 182 -19.84 -4.94 -16.64
N VAL A 183 -19.92 -4.95 -15.31
CA VAL A 183 -20.00 -3.76 -14.45
C VAL A 183 -18.91 -3.87 -13.38
N PHE A 184 -18.26 -2.74 -13.10
CA PHE A 184 -17.18 -2.64 -12.12
C PHE A 184 -17.61 -1.69 -10.99
N TRP A 185 -17.36 -2.13 -9.77
CA TRP A 185 -17.67 -1.43 -8.53
C TRP A 185 -16.38 -1.11 -7.82
N ASP A 186 -16.08 0.16 -7.62
CA ASP A 186 -14.95 0.56 -6.78
C ASP A 186 -15.41 0.53 -5.32
N LEU A 187 -14.55 0.01 -4.42
CA LEU A 187 -14.88 -0.14 -3.00
C LEU A 187 -14.20 0.93 -2.13
N PHE A 188 -14.94 1.43 -1.15
CA PHE A 188 -14.48 2.43 -0.20
C PHE A 188 -14.92 2.10 1.23
N ALA A 189 -14.12 2.50 2.21
CA ALA A 189 -14.60 2.64 3.58
C ALA A 189 -15.18 4.05 3.76
N GLU A 190 -16.37 4.16 4.33
CA GLU A 190 -16.97 5.43 4.69
C GLU A 190 -17.01 5.56 6.21
N ILE A 191 -16.26 6.54 6.74
CA ILE A 191 -16.04 6.70 8.18
C ILE A 191 -16.28 8.17 8.53
N ARG A 192 -17.29 8.44 9.36
CA ARG A 192 -17.70 9.82 9.74
C ARG A 192 -17.90 10.76 8.55
N GLY A 193 -18.45 10.24 7.45
CA GLY A 193 -18.67 11.01 6.21
C GLY A 193 -17.44 11.21 5.33
N VAL A 194 -16.28 10.67 5.72
CA VAL A 194 -15.06 10.65 4.90
C VAL A 194 -14.98 9.33 4.16
N ARG A 195 -14.75 9.39 2.86
CA ARG A 195 -14.60 8.22 1.99
C ARG A 195 -13.12 7.91 1.77
N LEU A 196 -12.69 6.75 2.24
CA LEU A 196 -11.31 6.27 2.14
C LEU A 196 -11.24 5.14 1.10
N PRO A 197 -10.32 5.20 0.13
CA PRO A 197 -10.08 4.09 -0.78
C PRO A 197 -9.68 2.82 -0.02
N LEU A 198 -10.11 1.66 -0.50
CA LEU A 198 -9.56 0.37 -0.08
C LEU A 198 -8.45 0.00 -1.04
N ALA A 199 -7.23 -0.22 -0.55
CA ALA A 199 -6.08 -0.60 -1.38
C ALA A 199 -5.11 -1.50 -0.62
N ALA A 200 -4.22 -2.20 -1.32
CA ALA A 200 -3.13 -2.95 -0.70
C ALA A 200 -1.80 -2.47 -1.30
N ARG A 201 -1.06 -1.62 -0.57
CA ARG A 201 0.12 -0.89 -1.07
C ARG A 201 1.36 -1.07 -0.19
N LEU A 202 1.24 -1.72 0.96
CA LEU A 202 2.34 -1.89 1.93
C LEU A 202 3.00 -3.28 1.88
N ASP A 203 2.43 -4.24 1.16
CA ASP A 203 2.96 -5.62 1.05
C ASP A 203 4.05 -5.83 -0.02
N ASP A 204 4.45 -4.75 -0.72
CA ASP A 204 5.45 -4.72 -1.80
C ASP A 204 5.16 -5.65 -2.99
N VAL A 205 3.93 -6.19 -3.07
CA VAL A 205 3.47 -6.96 -4.22
C VAL A 205 3.00 -5.99 -5.31
N THR A 206 3.76 -5.89 -6.40
CA THR A 206 3.34 -5.13 -7.58
C THR A 206 2.45 -5.96 -8.50
N ASP A 207 1.59 -5.30 -9.28
CA ASP A 207 0.72 -5.91 -10.28
C ASP A 207 -0.23 -6.97 -9.67
N LYS A 208 -0.87 -6.62 -8.55
CA LYS A 208 -1.79 -7.58 -7.88
C LYS A 208 -2.96 -7.95 -8.76
N LYS A 209 -3.34 -7.10 -9.72
CA LYS A 209 -4.38 -7.40 -10.70
C LYS A 209 -4.10 -8.67 -11.49
N THR A 210 -2.85 -9.03 -11.77
CA THR A 210 -2.51 -10.27 -12.47
C THR A 210 -2.18 -11.41 -11.50
N ARG A 211 -1.62 -11.09 -10.32
CA ARG A 211 -1.10 -12.07 -9.34
C ARG A 211 -2.11 -12.56 -8.32
N VAL A 212 -3.10 -11.74 -7.96
CA VAL A 212 -4.10 -12.06 -6.94
C VAL A 212 -5.43 -12.40 -7.58
N ARG A 213 -6.00 -13.54 -7.17
CA ARG A 213 -7.28 -14.05 -7.65
C ARG A 213 -8.14 -14.45 -6.46
N PHE A 214 -9.22 -13.71 -6.23
CA PHE A 214 -10.22 -14.08 -5.24
C PHE A 214 -11.22 -15.09 -5.82
N PRO A 215 -11.81 -15.97 -4.97
CA PRO A 215 -12.95 -16.79 -5.35
C PRO A 215 -14.09 -15.95 -5.92
N ALA A 216 -14.81 -16.50 -6.90
CA ALA A 216 -16.04 -15.88 -7.40
C ALA A 216 -17.24 -16.39 -6.61
N GLN A 217 -18.26 -15.55 -6.52
CA GLN A 217 -19.60 -15.90 -6.09
C GLN A 217 -20.59 -15.64 -7.23
N TYR A 218 -21.82 -16.14 -7.09
CA TYR A 218 -22.83 -16.10 -8.14
C TYR A 218 -24.18 -15.62 -7.61
N VAL A 219 -24.83 -14.75 -8.38
CA VAL A 219 -26.24 -14.36 -8.21
C VAL A 219 -26.92 -14.61 -9.55
N GLY A 220 -27.68 -15.70 -9.66
CA GLY A 220 -28.15 -16.19 -10.95
C GLY A 220 -26.97 -16.43 -11.91
N GLN A 221 -27.03 -15.81 -13.10
CA GLN A 221 -25.98 -15.88 -14.13
C GLN A 221 -24.87 -14.82 -13.97
N VAL A 222 -24.95 -13.98 -12.93
CA VAL A 222 -23.95 -12.94 -12.69
C VAL A 222 -22.86 -13.47 -11.77
N ARG A 223 -21.65 -13.60 -12.32
CA ARG A 223 -20.42 -13.83 -11.56
C ARG A 223 -19.96 -12.55 -10.89
N VAL A 224 -19.85 -12.57 -9.57
CA VAL A 224 -19.36 -11.45 -8.74
C VAL A 224 -18.00 -11.83 -8.17
N ARG A 225 -16.98 -11.01 -8.42
CA ARG A 225 -15.60 -11.30 -7.99
C ARG A 225 -14.85 -10.05 -7.55
N PRO A 226 -14.31 -10.03 -6.32
CA PRO A 226 -13.33 -9.02 -5.92
C PRO A 226 -12.05 -9.12 -6.74
N TYR A 227 -11.38 -8.00 -6.97
CA TYR A 227 -10.08 -7.92 -7.63
C TYR A 227 -9.36 -6.63 -7.26
N PHE A 228 -8.04 -6.61 -7.41
CA PHE A 228 -7.27 -5.37 -7.32
C PHE A 228 -7.15 -4.71 -8.71
N THR A 229 -7.31 -3.39 -8.76
CA THR A 229 -7.12 -2.56 -9.97
C THR A 229 -5.64 -2.34 -10.28
N ASP A 230 -5.34 -1.66 -11.39
CA ASP A 230 -3.97 -1.26 -11.74
C ASP A 230 -3.37 -0.25 -10.73
N SER A 231 -4.21 0.39 -9.91
CA SER A 231 -3.80 1.29 -8.81
C SER A 231 -3.72 0.58 -7.46
N GLU A 232 -3.75 -0.76 -7.47
CA GLU A 232 -3.77 -1.61 -6.28
C GLU A 232 -4.98 -1.37 -5.36
N SER A 233 -6.04 -0.73 -5.88
CA SER A 233 -7.30 -0.50 -5.16
C SER A 233 -8.21 -1.72 -5.26
N LEU A 234 -8.95 -2.05 -4.21
CA LEU A 234 -9.91 -3.14 -4.20
C LEU A 234 -11.21 -2.72 -4.90
N ALA A 235 -11.67 -3.58 -5.80
CA ALA A 235 -12.90 -3.41 -6.56
C ALA A 235 -13.63 -4.74 -6.69
N VAL A 236 -14.88 -4.71 -7.18
CA VAL A 236 -15.67 -5.90 -7.53
C VAL A 236 -16.07 -5.83 -8.99
N ALA A 237 -15.86 -6.94 -9.71
CA ALA A 237 -16.34 -7.12 -11.07
C ALA A 237 -17.59 -8.01 -11.07
N CYS A 238 -18.68 -7.52 -11.67
CA CYS A 238 -19.88 -8.28 -11.98
C CYS A 238 -19.88 -8.60 -13.47
N THR A 239 -19.93 -9.89 -13.84
CA THR A 239 -19.91 -10.34 -15.24
C THR A 239 -21.05 -11.31 -15.50
N ILE A 240 -21.82 -11.11 -16.55
CA ILE A 240 -22.79 -12.11 -17.02
C ILE A 240 -22.00 -13.26 -17.65
N GLU A 241 -22.14 -14.46 -17.10
CA GLU A 241 -21.65 -15.70 -17.73
C GLU A 241 -22.81 -16.29 -18.54
N GLU A 242 -22.56 -16.52 -19.84
CA GLU A 242 -23.49 -17.29 -20.66
C GLU A 242 -23.42 -18.74 -20.19
N GLU A 243 -24.57 -19.40 -20.05
CA GLU A 243 -24.59 -20.84 -19.85
C GLU A 243 -23.83 -21.47 -21.02
N ASN A 244 -22.75 -22.19 -20.72
CA ASN A 244 -22.17 -23.10 -21.69
C ASN A 244 -23.23 -24.19 -21.93
N ALA A 245 -24.01 -24.02 -23.01
CA ALA A 245 -24.93 -25.01 -23.53
C ALA A 245 -24.19 -26.28 -24.00
#